data_AF-A0A3M8P5S0-F1
#
_entry.id   AF-A0A3M8P5S0-F1
#
_cell.length_a   1.000
_cell.length_b   1.000
_cell.length_c   1.000
_cell.angle_alpha   90.00
_cell.angle_beta   90.00
_cell.angle_gamma   90.00
#
_symmetry.space_group_name_H-M   'P 1'
#
loop_
_entity.id
_entity.type
_entity.pdbx_description
1 polymer ?
#
loop_
_entity_poly.entity_id
_entity_poly.type
_entity_poly.pdbx_seq_one_letter_code
_entity_poly.pdbx_strand_id
1 'polypeptide(L)'
;MINLSVVSIFSFDFSFTSLMAGHGWIYIMAILVLGLSLVMRTGKIFLAQLMLLFAFYSITEIFSNFLFLALVFLQVALAVWMLIRIEMEVEQSYNRHLEKTHQLPRNVTKGGNAGIRHYRF
;
A
#
# COMPACT_ATOMS: atom_id res chain seq x y z
N MET A 1 1.33 -9.24 42.68
CA MET A 1 2.38 -10.03 42.01
C MET A 1 1.90 -10.34 40.60
N ILE A 2 2.44 -9.65 39.59
CA ILE A 2 2.13 -9.93 38.18
C ILE A 2 2.95 -11.16 37.80
N ASN A 3 2.27 -12.24 37.41
CA ASN A 3 2.92 -13.49 37.01
C ASN A 3 3.87 -13.23 35.82
N LEU A 4 5.16 -13.49 36.02
CA LEU A 4 6.20 -13.42 34.99
C LEU A 4 6.00 -14.43 33.84
N SER A 5 5.02 -15.34 33.94
CA SER A 5 4.67 -16.30 32.88
C SER A 5 4.00 -15.67 31.66
N VAL A 6 3.57 -14.40 31.72
CA VAL A 6 3.07 -13.69 30.53
C VAL A 6 4.21 -13.32 29.58
N VAL A 7 5.44 -13.17 30.09
CA VAL A 7 6.60 -12.77 29.28
C VAL A 7 7.06 -13.89 28.34
N SER A 8 6.85 -15.17 28.70
CA SER A 8 7.21 -16.30 27.84
C SER A 8 6.26 -16.52 26.65
N ILE A 9 5.14 -15.79 26.57
CA ILE A 9 4.28 -15.79 25.37
C ILE A 9 4.93 -14.92 24.27
N PHE A 10 5.90 -14.07 24.59
CA PHE A 10 6.59 -13.21 23.61
C PHE A 10 7.96 -13.72 23.17
N SER A 11 8.47 -14.81 23.75
CA SER A 11 9.70 -15.46 23.30
C SER A 11 9.39 -16.43 22.16
N PHE A 12 8.98 -15.89 21.01
CA PHE A 12 8.95 -16.62 19.76
C PHE A 12 10.33 -16.47 19.10
N ASP A 13 11.12 -17.54 19.07
CA ASP A 13 12.34 -17.63 18.27
C ASP A 13 11.95 -17.72 16.79
N PHE A 14 11.66 -16.55 16.22
CA PHE A 14 11.20 -16.42 14.85
C PHE A 14 12.39 -16.35 13.90
N SER A 15 12.56 -17.37 13.06
CA SER A 15 13.56 -17.29 11.99
C SER A 15 12.97 -16.54 10.80
N PHE A 16 13.23 -15.23 10.72
CA PHE A 16 12.88 -14.40 9.55
C PHE A 16 13.31 -15.06 8.22
N THR A 17 14.41 -15.81 8.26
CA THR A 17 14.99 -16.53 7.13
C THR A 17 14.09 -17.64 6.58
N SER A 18 13.41 -18.43 7.43
CA SER A 18 12.52 -19.51 6.96
C SER A 18 11.27 -18.94 6.29
N LEU A 19 10.75 -17.85 6.83
CA LEU A 19 9.57 -17.20 6.29
C LEU A 19 9.87 -16.52 4.94
N MET A 20 11.00 -15.80 4.84
CA MET A 20 11.46 -15.24 3.56
C MET A 20 11.68 -16.32 2.50
N ALA A 21 12.21 -17.49 2.88
CA ALA A 21 12.48 -18.57 1.93
C ALA A 21 11.18 -19.14 1.32
N GLY A 22 10.10 -19.25 2.09
CA GLY A 22 8.82 -19.76 1.60
C GLY A 22 7.96 -18.73 0.86
N HIS A 23 8.03 -17.46 1.26
CA HIS A 23 7.03 -16.45 0.89
C HIS A 23 7.62 -15.10 0.46
N GLY A 24 8.92 -15.06 0.13
CA GLY A 24 9.65 -13.81 -0.15
C GLY A 24 9.02 -12.91 -1.23
N TRP A 25 8.32 -13.49 -2.21
CA TRP A 25 7.64 -12.73 -3.26
C TRP A 25 6.54 -11.80 -2.71
N ILE A 26 5.82 -12.22 -1.66
CA ILE A 26 4.77 -11.41 -1.01
C ILE A 26 5.41 -10.18 -0.36
N TYR A 27 6.55 -10.37 0.30
CA TYR A 27 7.29 -9.29 0.95
C TYR A 27 7.85 -8.29 -0.06
N ILE A 28 8.39 -8.77 -1.19
CA ILE A 28 8.85 -7.90 -2.27
C ILE A 28 7.69 -7.04 -2.80
N MET A 29 6.54 -7.66 -3.08
CA MET A 29 5.32 -6.96 -3.48
C MET A 29 4.90 -5.92 -2.44
N ALA A 30 4.89 -6.29 -1.16
CA ALA A 30 4.52 -5.40 -0.06
C ALA A 30 5.46 -4.20 0.07
N ILE A 31 6.77 -4.40 -0.08
CA ILE A 31 7.78 -3.34 -0.06
C ILE A 31 7.62 -2.40 -1.26
N LEU A 32 7.34 -2.94 -2.45
CA LEU A 32 7.05 -2.12 -3.64
C LEU A 32 5.82 -1.24 -3.42
N VAL A 33 4.73 -1.81 -2.91
CA VAL A 33 3.51 -1.06 -2.60
C VAL A 33 3.76 0.01 -1.53
N LEU A 34 4.56 -0.29 -0.50
CA LEU A 34 4.99 0.70 0.49
C LEU A 34 5.74 1.86 -0.16
N GLY A 35 6.74 1.57 -0.99
CA GLY A 35 7.51 2.59 -1.69
C GLY A 35 6.63 3.47 -2.58
N LEU A 36 5.75 2.84 -3.35
CA LEU A 36 4.79 3.55 -4.20
C LEU A 36 3.82 4.42 -3.40
N SER A 37 3.33 3.94 -2.26
CA SER A 37 2.44 4.72 -1.39
C SER A 37 3.13 5.95 -0.81
N LEU A 38 4.44 5.87 -0.55
CA LEU A 38 5.25 6.99 -0.09
C LEU A 38 5.44 8.03 -1.21
N VAL A 39 5.73 7.59 -2.43
CA VAL A 39 5.84 8.46 -3.61
C VAL A 39 4.53 9.21 -3.87
N MET A 40 3.40 8.50 -3.78
CA MET A 40 2.07 9.06 -3.94
C MET A 40 1.60 9.91 -2.75
N ARG A 41 2.37 9.96 -1.65
CA ARG A 41 2.05 10.67 -0.40
C ARG A 41 0.70 10.27 0.19
N THR A 42 0.31 9.01 0.02
CA THR A 42 -0.97 8.50 0.49
C THR A 42 -0.83 7.77 1.83
N GLY A 43 -0.75 8.55 2.90
CA GLY A 43 -0.50 8.02 4.26
C GLY A 43 -1.48 6.94 4.73
N LYS A 44 -2.74 6.98 4.28
CA LYS A 44 -3.76 5.96 4.63
C LYS A 44 -3.40 4.58 4.08
N ILE A 45 -2.91 4.51 2.84
CA ILE A 45 -2.51 3.25 2.19
C ILE A 45 -1.20 2.75 2.78
N PHE A 46 -0.27 3.66 3.06
CA PHE A 46 0.98 3.33 3.74
C PHE A 46 0.71 2.66 5.10
N LEU A 47 -0.19 3.22 5.91
CA LEU A 47 -0.55 2.65 7.20
C LEU A 47 -1.26 1.29 7.05
N ALA A 48 -2.19 1.17 6.08
CA ALA A 48 -2.86 -0.10 5.79
C ALA A 48 -1.85 -1.19 5.36
N GLN A 49 -0.87 -0.84 4.52
CA GLN A 49 0.15 -1.75 4.03
C GLN A 49 1.12 -2.17 5.14
N LEU A 50 1.48 -1.26 6.06
CA LEU A 50 2.25 -1.58 7.25
C LEU A 50 1.50 -2.55 8.18
N MET A 51 0.22 -2.30 8.44
CA MET A 51 -0.61 -3.21 9.24
C MET A 51 -0.70 -4.59 8.60
N LEU A 52 -0.81 -4.64 7.28
CA LEU A 52 -0.91 -5.89 6.53
C LEU A 52 0.40 -6.68 6.54
N LEU A 53 1.55 -6.02 6.48
CA LEU A 53 2.86 -6.64 6.68
C LEU A 53 3.02 -7.23 8.09
N PHE A 54 2.58 -6.49 9.11
CA PHE A 54 2.61 -6.96 10.50
C PHE A 54 1.65 -8.16 10.71
N ALA A 55 0.49 -8.12 10.06
CA ALA A 55 -0.46 -9.23 10.04
C ALA A 55 0.15 -10.49 9.40
N PHE A 56 0.86 -10.37 8.27
CA PHE A 56 1.55 -11.49 7.65
C PHE A 56 2.61 -12.13 8.54
N TYR A 57 3.40 -11.29 9.22
CA TYR A 57 4.40 -11.76 10.18
C TYR A 57 3.76 -12.53 11.35
N SER A 58 2.56 -12.15 11.78
CA SER A 58 1.89 -12.75 12.93
C SER A 58 1.05 -13.98 12.58
N ILE A 59 0.48 -14.04 11.37
CA ILE A 59 -0.51 -15.05 10.96
C ILE A 59 0.12 -16.34 10.44
N THR A 60 1.32 -16.25 9.88
CA THR A 60 2.07 -17.38 9.29
C THR A 60 2.33 -18.52 10.27
N GLU A 61 2.40 -18.24 11.57
CA GLU A 61 2.66 -19.25 12.61
C GLU A 61 1.41 -19.63 13.43
N ILE A 62 0.38 -18.77 13.49
CA ILE A 62 -0.70 -18.89 14.49
C ILE A 62 -2.04 -19.35 13.88
N PHE A 63 -2.27 -19.14 12.59
CA PHE A 63 -3.61 -19.23 12.00
C PHE A 63 -3.73 -20.20 10.82
N SER A 64 -4.98 -20.61 10.57
CA SER A 64 -5.38 -21.47 9.46
C SER A 64 -4.94 -20.93 8.09
N ASN A 65 -4.57 -21.86 7.19
CA ASN A 65 -4.25 -21.61 5.77
C ASN A 65 -5.27 -20.70 5.05
N PHE A 66 -6.54 -20.70 5.49
CA PHE A 66 -7.58 -19.86 4.90
C PHE A 66 -7.35 -18.36 5.16
N LEU A 67 -6.96 -17.97 6.36
CA LEU A 67 -6.68 -16.57 6.69
C LEU A 67 -5.43 -16.07 5.97
N PHE A 68 -4.41 -16.93 5.86
CA PHE A 68 -3.23 -16.61 5.06
C PHE A 68 -3.60 -16.34 3.60
N LEU A 69 -4.41 -17.21 2.98
CA LEU A 69 -4.88 -17.01 1.60
C LEU A 69 -5.65 -15.69 1.43
N ALA A 70 -6.51 -15.33 2.39
CA ALA A 70 -7.25 -14.08 2.37
C ALA A 70 -6.32 -12.85 2.41
N LEU A 71 -5.27 -12.88 3.23
CA LEU A 71 -4.26 -11.82 3.28
C LEU A 71 -3.47 -11.71 1.97
N VAL A 72 -3.12 -12.85 1.36
CA VAL A 72 -2.44 -12.86 0.05
C VAL A 72 -3.33 -12.21 -1.01
N PHE A 73 -4.61 -12.55 -1.03
CA PHE A 73 -5.55 -11.94 -1.96
C PHE A 73 -5.67 -10.43 -1.75
N LEU A 74 -5.74 -9.99 -0.48
CA LEU A 74 -5.79 -8.58 -0.13
C LEU A 74 -4.51 -7.82 -0.53
N GLN A 75 -3.33 -8.44 -0.35
CA GLN A 75 -2.04 -7.88 -0.77
C GLN A 75 -1.97 -7.68 -2.28
N VAL A 76 -2.41 -8.68 -3.06
CA VAL A 76 -2.44 -8.60 -4.52
C VAL A 76 -3.44 -7.54 -4.98
N ALA A 77 -4.63 -7.49 -4.38
CA ALA A 77 -5.65 -6.48 -4.70
C ALA A 77 -5.14 -5.06 -4.44
N LEU A 78 -4.47 -4.83 -3.31
CA LEU A 78 -3.83 -3.55 -3.00
C LEU A 78 -2.74 -3.19 -4.00
N ALA A 79 -1.90 -4.15 -4.39
CA ALA A 79 -0.84 -3.92 -5.37
C ALA A 79 -1.41 -3.51 -6.73
N VAL A 80 -2.40 -4.24 -7.25
CA VAL A 80 -3.07 -3.93 -8.52
C VAL A 80 -3.75 -2.56 -8.46
N TRP A 81 -4.48 -2.29 -7.38
CA TRP A 81 -5.14 -1.00 -7.22
C TRP A 81 -4.15 0.16 -7.16
N MET A 82 -2.99 -0.03 -6.52
CA MET A 82 -1.94 0.98 -6.46
C MET A 82 -1.33 1.26 -7.85
N LEU A 83 -1.15 0.24 -8.68
CA LEU A 83 -0.68 0.39 -10.06
C LEU A 83 -1.65 1.21 -10.91
N ILE A 84 -2.95 0.88 -10.87
CA ILE A 84 -3.98 1.64 -11.58
C ILE A 84 -3.97 3.12 -11.16
N ARG A 85 -3.81 3.37 -9.86
CA ARG A 85 -3.79 4.74 -9.35
C ARG A 85 -2.58 5.53 -9.85
N ILE A 86 -1.42 4.89 -9.98
CA ILE A 86 -0.22 5.54 -10.51
C ILE A 86 -0.43 5.89 -11.99
N GLU A 87 -0.97 4.98 -12.78
CA GLU A 87 -1.25 5.21 -14.20
C GLU A 87 -2.16 6.44 -14.39
N MET A 88 -3.25 6.52 -13.63
CA MET A 88 -4.16 7.67 -13.65
C MET A 88 -3.47 8.99 -13.29
N GLU A 89 -2.56 8.98 -12.33
CA GLU A 89 -1.85 10.18 -11.87
C GLU A 89 -0.77 10.63 -12.87
N VAL A 90 -0.10 9.67 -13.52
CA VAL A 90 0.83 9.94 -14.62
C VAL A 90 0.10 10.56 -15.79
N GLU A 91 -1.04 10.00 -16.20
CA GLU A 91 -1.85 10.54 -17.30
C GLU A 91 -2.36 11.95 -16.99
N GLN A 92 -2.87 12.18 -15.77
CA GLN A 92 -3.29 13.52 -15.34
C GLN A 92 -2.12 14.51 -15.34
N SER A 93 -0.94 14.10 -14.87
CA SER A 93 0.24 14.96 -14.87
C SER A 93 0.70 15.30 -16.28
N TYR A 94 0.66 14.32 -17.19
CA TYR A 94 0.99 14.50 -18.61
C TYR A 94 0.01 15.46 -19.30
N ASN A 95 -1.29 15.28 -19.09
CA ASN A 95 -2.32 16.16 -19.66
C ASN A 95 -2.16 17.60 -19.16
N ARG A 96 -1.89 17.81 -17.86
CA ARG A 96 -1.59 19.15 -17.31
C ARG A 96 -0.34 19.77 -17.91
N HIS A 97 0.64 18.97 -18.31
CA HIS A 97 1.84 19.46 -18.99
C HIS A 97 1.51 19.94 -20.41
N LEU A 98 0.75 19.14 -21.18
CA LEU A 98 0.30 19.49 -22.52
C LEU A 98 -0.59 20.76 -22.56
N GLU A 99 -1.44 20.95 -21.53
CA GLU A 99 -2.24 22.17 -21.36
C GLU A 99 -1.38 23.42 -21.09
N LYS A 100 -0.23 23.26 -20.41
CA LYS A 100 0.72 24.35 -20.13
C LYS A 100 1.58 24.69 -21.34
N THR A 101 1.93 23.71 -22.17
CA THR A 101 2.73 23.92 -23.39
C THR A 101 1.88 24.35 -24.60
N HIS A 102 0.57 24.54 -24.41
CA HIS A 102 -0.39 24.92 -25.46
C HIS A 102 -0.43 23.94 -26.66
N GLN A 103 0.01 22.69 -26.45
CA GLN A 103 -0.04 21.65 -27.48
C GLN A 103 -1.45 21.04 -27.61
N LEU A 104 -2.25 21.07 -26.54
CA LEU A 104 -3.69 20.81 -26.60
C LEU A 104 -4.47 22.13 -26.52
N PRO A 105 -5.60 22.27 -27.25
CA PRO A 105 -6.53 23.37 -27.03
C PRO A 105 -7.00 23.29 -25.58
N ARG A 106 -6.78 24.36 -24.80
CA ARG A 106 -7.28 24.44 -23.43
C ARG A 106 -8.79 24.31 -23.49
N ASN A 107 -9.32 23.20 -22.99
CA ASN A 107 -10.74 23.07 -22.77
C ASN A 107 -11.07 23.87 -21.50
N VAL A 108 -11.06 25.21 -21.65
CA VAL A 108 -11.49 26.15 -20.60
C VAL A 108 -13.00 25.98 -20.53
N THR A 109 -13.43 24.93 -19.84
CA THR A 109 -14.83 24.74 -19.48
C THR A 109 -15.31 26.03 -18.83
N LYS A 110 -16.51 26.51 -19.23
CA LYS A 110 -17.20 27.63 -18.59
C LYS A 110 -17.38 27.31 -17.10
N GLY A 111 -16.42 27.72 -16.28
CA GLY A 111 -16.30 27.34 -14.86
C GLY A 111 -14.86 27.15 -14.35
N GLY A 112 -13.88 27.02 -15.25
CA GLY A 112 -12.48 26.65 -14.93
C GLY A 112 -11.60 27.71 -14.25
N ASN A 113 -12.14 28.84 -13.77
CA ASN A 113 -11.35 29.83 -13.02
C ASN A 113 -11.54 29.77 -11.51
N ALA A 114 -12.30 28.81 -10.99
CA ALA A 114 -12.50 28.67 -9.56
C ALA A 114 -11.70 27.46 -9.09
N GLY A 115 -10.63 27.70 -8.33
CA GLY A 115 -9.86 26.67 -7.60
C GLY A 115 -10.68 25.97 -6.51
N ILE A 116 -11.87 25.46 -6.85
CA ILE A 116 -12.83 24.77 -5.98
C ILE A 116 -12.69 23.26 -6.20
N ARG A 117 -11.45 22.75 -6.22
CA ARG A 117 -11.23 21.38 -5.77
C ARG A 117 -10.62 21.51 -4.39
N HIS A 118 -11.48 21.60 -3.38
CA HIS A 118 -11.07 21.41 -1.99
C HIS A 118 -10.52 19.99 -1.86
N TYR A 119 -9.21 19.86 -1.96
CA TYR A 119 -8.48 18.72 -1.45
C TYR A 119 -8.66 18.75 0.08
N ARG A 120 -9.67 18.03 0.58
CA ARG A 120 -9.69 17.66 1.99
C ARG A 120 -8.63 16.58 2.18
N PHE A 121 -7.52 16.99 2.77
CA PHE A 121 -6.52 16.10 3.37
C PHE A 121 -7.19 15.19 4.42
#